data_AF-A0A367AQN7-F1
#
_entry.id   AF-A0A367AQN7-F1
#
_cell.length_a   1.000
_cell.length_b   1.000
_cell.length_c   1.000
_cell.angle_alpha   90.00
_cell.angle_beta   90.00
_cell.angle_gamma   90.00
#
_symmetry.space_group_name_H-M   'P 1'
#
loop_
_entity.id
_entity.type
_entity.pdbx_description
1 polymer ?
#
loop_
_entity_poly.entity_id
_entity_poly.type
_entity_poly.pdbx_seq_one_letter_code
_entity_poly.pdbx_strand_id
1 'polypeptide(L)'
;MSSRSESSIWALLEEAAATLPEPFSRASLISWVEQRRPDVETSSISVHIQYATAGAPNRDRHPLGRRAPFLERVDRGLYRRHHGGGGRTPRSERPPEQAVPAAPLTDEARARTGSARVLLVGCSNRKASGPAPARELFQGDGFRRARDRAVRMGVPWFVLSAKYGLLQADDVVAPFDVYLADQPAPYRAAWGEWVAAQLAIATPLAGVTVEVHAGDAYCAPLREPLGRLGATVAEPLAGLRQGERLAWPGYREGGEEGADPDPTGAPDIAFLLDPANAGSPSEFISAGPDNRRTPGLYAWWVDRTGAAELSAGLDHPVQPGLLYVGKAGGHRPSAEPSSSTLWGRVHGNHLRGNVRGSTLRMSLAAILGAAGAPVTEADLTAWMHAHLRVAVLPVPSELVGRLEDDLVGRADPPLNLAGAPQSEPRSALSRLRGLLSRPSARRAARRAPDEPCVGGL
;
A
#
# COMPACT_ATOMS: atom_id res chain seq x y z
N MET A 1 47.18 -18.22 15.03
CA MET A 1 46.34 -18.05 13.83
C MET A 1 45.64 -16.70 13.97
N SER A 2 46.29 -15.64 13.51
CA SER A 2 45.96 -14.23 13.82
C SER A 2 44.86 -13.62 12.93
N SER A 3 44.04 -12.78 13.57
CA SER A 3 43.38 -11.56 13.09
C SER A 3 42.60 -11.58 11.76
N ARG A 4 41.39 -12.16 11.76
CA ARG A 4 40.40 -11.92 10.67
C ARG A 4 39.31 -10.88 11.00
N SER A 5 39.43 -10.09 12.07
CA SER A 5 38.29 -9.35 12.66
C SER A 5 38.45 -7.83 12.84
N GLU A 6 39.04 -7.08 11.90
CA GLU A 6 39.13 -5.60 12.06
C GLU A 6 38.73 -4.76 10.84
N SER A 7 38.42 -5.37 9.69
CA SER A 7 37.99 -4.57 8.53
C SER A 7 36.59 -3.98 8.73
N SER A 8 36.49 -2.65 8.63
CA SER A 8 35.22 -1.93 8.72
C SER A 8 34.31 -2.26 7.53
N ILE A 9 32.99 -2.14 7.71
CA ILE A 9 31.99 -2.32 6.64
C ILE A 9 32.35 -1.47 5.41
N TRP A 10 32.82 -0.24 5.63
CA TRP A 10 33.24 0.67 4.58
C TRP A 10 34.42 0.11 3.76
N ALA A 11 35.45 -0.38 4.43
CA ALA A 11 36.63 -0.97 3.77
C ALA A 11 36.26 -2.26 3.00
N LEU A 12 35.36 -3.08 3.55
CA LEU A 12 34.88 -4.28 2.88
C LEU A 12 34.04 -3.97 1.63
N LEU A 13 33.29 -2.87 1.63
CA LEU A 13 32.56 -2.41 0.45
C LEU A 13 33.49 -1.83 -0.62
N GLU A 14 34.56 -1.13 -0.24
CA GLU A 14 35.61 -0.70 -1.17
C GLU A 14 36.31 -1.90 -1.81
N GLU A 15 36.67 -2.92 -1.02
CA GLU A 15 37.24 -4.19 -1.52
C GLU A 15 36.27 -4.90 -2.49
N ALA A 16 34.98 -4.95 -2.14
CA ALA A 16 33.96 -5.55 -2.99
C ALA A 16 33.83 -4.82 -4.33
N ALA A 17 33.77 -3.49 -4.31
CA ALA A 17 33.66 -2.67 -5.53
C ALA A 17 34.91 -2.79 -6.42
N ALA A 18 36.09 -2.95 -5.82
CA ALA A 18 37.35 -3.18 -6.55
C ALA A 18 37.42 -4.58 -7.17
N THR A 19 36.82 -5.59 -6.54
CA THR A 19 36.98 -7.00 -6.95
C THR A 19 35.87 -7.53 -7.85
N LEU A 20 34.63 -7.07 -7.65
CA LEU A 20 33.49 -7.59 -8.39
C LEU A 20 33.49 -7.13 -9.86
N PRO A 21 33.07 -7.99 -10.81
CA PRO A 21 32.90 -7.61 -12.20
C PRO A 21 31.76 -6.60 -12.35
N GLU A 22 31.95 -5.60 -13.20
CA GLU A 22 30.94 -4.56 -13.43
C GLU A 22 29.95 -4.91 -14.54
N PRO A 23 28.67 -4.52 -14.41
CA PRO A 23 28.05 -3.96 -13.20
C PRO A 23 27.81 -5.04 -12.13
N PHE A 24 27.94 -4.69 -10.86
CA PHE A 24 27.72 -5.60 -9.74
C PHE A 24 26.45 -5.27 -8.96
N SER A 25 25.81 -6.29 -8.40
CA SER A 25 24.52 -6.16 -7.72
C SER A 25 24.65 -5.73 -6.26
N ARG A 26 23.59 -5.12 -5.72
CA ARG A 26 23.45 -4.85 -4.28
C ARG A 26 23.64 -6.11 -3.44
N ALA A 27 23.05 -7.22 -3.89
CA ALA A 27 23.14 -8.50 -3.21
C ALA A 27 24.58 -9.02 -3.18
N SER A 28 25.36 -8.79 -4.25
CA SER A 28 26.78 -9.15 -4.31
C SER A 28 27.62 -8.34 -3.31
N LEU A 29 27.35 -7.03 -3.15
CA LEU A 29 28.02 -6.19 -2.15
C LEU A 29 27.68 -6.62 -0.71
N ILE A 30 26.41 -6.94 -0.46
CA ILE A 30 25.93 -7.40 0.85
C ILE A 30 26.56 -8.75 1.20
N SER A 31 26.46 -9.73 0.28
CA SER A 31 27.03 -11.06 0.46
C SER A 31 28.54 -11.02 0.67
N TRP A 32 29.26 -10.07 0.04
CA TRP A 32 30.71 -9.91 0.22
C TRP A 32 31.07 -9.51 1.65
N VAL A 33 30.31 -8.59 2.23
CA VAL A 33 30.50 -8.12 3.60
C VAL A 33 30.05 -9.18 4.60
N GLU A 34 28.90 -9.81 4.39
CA GLU A 34 28.38 -10.87 5.28
C GLU A 34 29.31 -12.08 5.38
N GLN A 35 29.96 -12.49 4.28
CA GLN A 35 30.93 -13.59 4.30
C GLN A 35 32.18 -13.30 5.16
N ARG A 36 32.52 -12.01 5.36
CA ARG A 36 33.71 -11.58 6.13
C ARG A 36 33.34 -11.05 7.53
N ARG A 37 32.13 -10.54 7.70
CA ARG A 37 31.56 -9.94 8.91
C ARG A 37 30.11 -10.41 9.10
N PRO A 38 29.88 -11.69 9.45
CA PRO A 38 28.54 -12.20 9.68
C PRO A 38 27.87 -11.60 10.93
N ASP A 39 28.65 -10.93 11.79
CA ASP A 39 28.20 -10.19 12.97
C ASP A 39 27.51 -8.86 12.63
N VAL A 40 27.60 -8.40 11.38
CA VAL A 40 27.05 -7.12 10.94
C VAL A 40 25.69 -7.33 10.29
N GLU A 41 24.69 -6.67 10.86
CA GLU A 41 23.33 -6.61 10.31
C GLU A 41 23.29 -6.04 8.88
N THR A 42 22.52 -6.67 7.99
CA THR A 42 22.34 -6.26 6.59
C THR A 42 21.85 -4.80 6.45
N SER A 43 21.15 -4.28 7.46
CA SER A 43 20.72 -2.88 7.55
C SER A 43 21.90 -1.91 7.68
N SER A 44 22.94 -2.26 8.45
CA SER A 44 24.17 -1.49 8.60
C SER A 44 24.96 -1.46 7.30
N ILE A 45 25.08 -2.61 6.62
CA ILE A 45 25.72 -2.70 5.30
C ILE A 45 24.94 -1.86 4.28
N SER A 46 23.61 -1.91 4.36
CA SER A 46 22.72 -1.16 3.48
C SER A 46 22.89 0.35 3.56
N VAL A 47 23.08 0.88 4.77
CA VAL A 47 23.38 2.30 5.04
C VAL A 47 24.76 2.67 4.49
N HIS A 48 25.76 1.81 4.66
CA HIS A 48 27.10 2.07 4.10
C HIS A 48 27.09 2.07 2.57
N ILE A 49 26.34 1.18 1.91
CA ILE A 49 26.17 1.21 0.45
C ILE A 49 25.49 2.51 -0.01
N GLN A 50 24.45 2.97 0.70
CA GLN A 50 23.78 4.25 0.38
C GLN A 50 24.78 5.39 0.41
N TYR A 51 25.54 5.53 1.50
CA TYR A 51 26.53 6.59 1.63
C TYR A 51 27.85 6.30 0.91
N ALA A 52 28.07 5.13 0.32
CA ALA A 52 29.16 4.90 -0.63
C ALA A 52 28.77 5.33 -2.06
N THR A 53 27.47 5.55 -2.32
CA THR A 53 26.94 5.92 -3.64
C THR A 53 27.03 7.42 -3.91
N ALA A 54 27.55 7.80 -5.07
CA ALA A 54 27.57 9.16 -5.57
C ALA A 54 26.14 9.70 -5.76
N GLY A 55 25.91 10.97 -5.39
CA GLY A 55 24.59 11.61 -5.51
C GLY A 55 23.53 11.09 -4.52
N ALA A 56 23.90 10.34 -3.49
CA ALA A 56 22.96 9.89 -2.46
C ALA A 56 22.31 11.08 -1.71
N PRO A 57 20.98 11.08 -1.49
CA PRO A 57 20.30 12.16 -0.78
C PRO A 57 20.80 12.28 0.67
N ASN A 58 20.91 13.51 1.17
CA ASN A 58 21.33 13.86 2.54
C ASN A 58 22.74 13.38 2.92
N ARG A 59 23.64 13.16 1.95
CA ARG A 59 25.03 12.75 2.19
C ARG A 59 25.76 13.68 3.17
N ASP A 60 25.63 14.99 3.00
CA ASP A 60 26.35 15.98 3.83
C ASP A 60 25.90 16.00 5.30
N ARG A 61 24.74 15.42 5.60
CA ARG A 61 24.13 15.40 6.93
C ARG A 61 24.44 14.11 7.72
N HIS A 62 25.18 13.17 7.15
CA HIS A 62 25.49 11.87 7.78
C HIS A 62 27.01 11.65 7.93
N PRO A 63 27.51 11.09 9.05
CA PRO A 63 28.96 10.88 9.25
C PRO A 63 29.66 10.10 8.14
N LEU A 64 29.00 9.08 7.57
CA LEU A 64 29.53 8.31 6.44
C LEU A 64 29.53 9.08 5.12
N GLY A 65 28.66 10.07 4.96
CA GLY A 65 28.59 10.87 3.74
C GLY A 65 29.72 11.90 3.61
N ARG A 66 30.43 12.18 4.72
CA ARG A 66 31.68 12.96 4.71
C ARG A 66 32.85 12.24 4.01
N ARG A 67 32.75 10.92 3.81
CA ARG A 67 33.75 10.12 3.08
C ARG A 67 33.54 10.28 1.56
N ALA A 68 34.55 9.99 0.75
CA ALA A 68 34.40 10.03 -0.71
C ALA A 68 33.47 8.90 -1.20
N PRO A 69 32.52 9.14 -2.11
CA PRO A 69 31.77 8.07 -2.74
C PRO A 69 32.67 7.25 -3.68
N PHE A 70 32.43 5.95 -3.74
CA PHE A 70 33.13 5.03 -4.65
C PHE A 70 32.18 4.12 -5.44
N LEU A 71 30.85 4.28 -5.26
CA LEU A 71 29.82 3.58 -6.02
C LEU A 71 29.02 4.57 -6.89
N GLU A 72 28.66 4.14 -8.08
CA GLU A 72 27.72 4.82 -8.96
C GLU A 72 26.54 3.89 -9.24
N ARG A 73 25.31 4.40 -9.08
CA ARG A 73 24.10 3.61 -9.35
C ARG A 73 23.77 3.69 -10.84
N VAL A 74 23.77 2.54 -11.50
CA VAL A 74 23.40 2.46 -12.93
C VAL A 74 21.98 1.95 -13.16
N ASP A 75 21.41 1.21 -12.21
CA ASP A 75 20.00 0.78 -12.21
C ASP A 75 19.53 0.42 -10.78
N ARG A 76 18.25 0.04 -10.61
CA ARG A 76 17.68 -0.43 -9.34
C ARG A 76 18.42 -1.65 -8.82
N GLY A 77 19.35 -1.40 -7.89
CA GLY A 77 20.15 -2.45 -7.25
C GLY A 77 21.40 -2.85 -8.03
N LEU A 78 21.76 -2.15 -9.11
CA LEU A 78 23.00 -2.37 -9.88
C LEU A 78 23.94 -1.16 -9.74
N TYR A 79 25.23 -1.45 -9.57
CA TYR A 79 26.27 -0.45 -9.33
C TYR A 79 27.49 -0.67 -10.22
N ARG A 80 28.23 0.41 -10.44
CA ARG A 80 29.60 0.41 -10.98
C ARG A 80 30.51 1.21 -10.04
N ARG A 81 31.81 1.12 -10.21
CA ARG A 81 32.82 1.92 -9.54
C ARG A 81 32.67 3.36 -9.98
N HIS A 82 32.65 4.24 -9.00
CA HIS A 82 32.71 5.67 -9.25
C HIS A 82 34.16 6.07 -9.52
N HIS A 83 34.46 6.40 -10.78
CA HIS A 83 35.75 6.99 -11.16
C HIS A 83 35.59 8.51 -11.08
N GLY A 84 35.97 9.13 -9.95
CA GLY A 84 35.88 10.58 -9.79
C GLY A 84 36.66 11.31 -10.88
N GLY A 85 35.96 12.03 -11.77
CA GLY A 85 36.57 12.82 -12.85
C GLY A 85 35.53 13.63 -13.63
N GLY A 86 35.77 14.93 -13.77
CA GLY A 86 34.83 15.95 -14.26
C GLY A 86 34.25 15.71 -15.66
N GLY A 87 32.97 16.07 -15.80
CA GLY A 87 32.23 15.95 -17.05
C GLY A 87 30.91 16.70 -16.99
N ARG A 88 31.00 18.03 -16.88
CA ARG A 88 29.89 18.94 -17.14
C ARG A 88 29.39 18.69 -18.57
N THR A 89 28.23 18.06 -18.73
CA THR A 89 27.47 18.11 -19.97
C THR A 89 26.29 19.07 -19.80
N PRO A 90 26.03 19.97 -20.75
CA PRO A 90 25.20 21.14 -20.53
C PRO A 90 23.72 20.74 -20.48
N ARG A 91 23.05 21.14 -19.40
CA ARG A 91 21.59 21.16 -19.34
C ARG A 91 21.14 22.32 -20.22
N SER A 92 20.39 22.01 -21.28
CA SER A 92 19.71 22.99 -22.13
C SER A 92 18.93 23.97 -21.24
N GLU A 93 19.32 25.24 -21.33
CA GLU A 93 18.73 26.37 -20.62
C GLU A 93 17.27 26.55 -21.08
N ARG A 94 16.34 26.42 -20.13
CA ARG A 94 15.05 27.12 -20.24
C ARG A 94 15.20 28.50 -19.60
N PRO A 95 14.62 29.58 -20.17
CA PRO A 95 14.77 30.93 -19.64
C PRO A 95 14.17 31.08 -18.23
N PRO A 96 14.67 32.02 -17.42
CA PRO A 96 14.30 32.17 -16.02
C PRO A 96 12.92 32.82 -15.89
N GLU A 97 11.97 32.14 -15.25
CA GLU A 97 10.76 32.77 -14.75
C GLU A 97 11.07 33.41 -13.40
N GLN A 98 10.79 34.71 -13.33
CA GLN A 98 11.23 35.64 -12.30
C GLN A 98 10.62 35.30 -10.94
N ALA A 99 11.47 35.34 -9.91
CA ALA A 99 11.06 35.27 -8.51
C ALA A 99 10.19 36.50 -8.18
N VAL A 100 8.91 36.25 -7.89
CA VAL A 100 8.03 37.24 -7.29
C VAL A 100 8.34 37.32 -5.79
N PRO A 101 8.67 38.50 -5.23
CA PRO A 101 8.90 38.62 -3.80
C PRO A 101 7.60 38.37 -3.03
N ALA A 102 7.70 37.63 -1.91
CA ALA A 102 6.60 37.39 -1.00
C ALA A 102 6.04 38.72 -0.49
N ALA A 103 4.81 39.04 -0.90
CA ALA A 103 4.06 40.15 -0.33
C ALA A 103 3.82 39.89 1.17
N PRO A 104 3.89 40.92 2.03
CA PRO A 104 3.53 40.77 3.43
C PRO A 104 2.05 40.40 3.51
N LEU A 105 1.75 39.34 4.26
CA LEU A 105 0.38 38.92 4.56
C LEU A 105 -0.35 40.09 5.23
N THR A 106 -1.44 40.56 4.62
CA THR A 106 -2.29 41.63 5.15
C THR A 106 -2.91 41.22 6.49
N ASP A 107 -3.19 42.20 7.35
CA ASP A 107 -3.83 42.03 8.67
C ASP A 107 -5.20 41.33 8.60
N GLU A 108 -5.82 41.25 7.42
CA GLU A 108 -7.05 40.47 7.18
C GLU A 108 -6.83 38.95 7.30
N ALA A 109 -5.61 38.46 7.01
CA ALA A 109 -5.25 37.06 7.25
C ALA A 109 -5.05 36.75 8.75
N ARG A 110 -4.69 37.76 9.55
CA ARG A 110 -4.57 37.67 11.01
C ARG A 110 -5.92 37.69 11.73
N ALA A 111 -6.96 38.24 11.10
CA ALA A 111 -8.29 38.41 11.69
C ALA A 111 -9.20 37.16 11.64
N ARG A 112 -8.77 36.06 11.01
CA ARG A 112 -9.48 34.78 11.05
C ARG A 112 -9.00 33.95 12.24
N THR A 113 -9.38 34.35 13.44
CA THR A 113 -9.13 33.63 14.70
C THR A 113 -9.98 32.35 14.79
N GLY A 114 -9.54 31.31 14.09
CA GLY A 114 -9.46 29.98 14.69
C GLY A 114 -8.01 29.82 15.17
N SER A 115 -7.78 29.43 16.44
CA SER A 115 -6.43 29.30 17.00
C SER A 115 -5.53 28.49 16.04
N ALA A 116 -4.41 29.07 15.59
CA ALA A 116 -3.45 28.36 14.74
C ALA A 116 -3.08 27.03 15.42
N ARG A 117 -3.17 25.93 14.67
CA ARG A 117 -3.04 24.57 15.21
C ARG A 117 -1.96 23.80 14.44
N VAL A 118 -1.17 23.04 15.18
CA VAL A 118 -0.12 22.16 14.65
C VAL A 118 -0.28 20.78 15.28
N LEU A 119 -0.15 19.71 14.49
CA LEU A 119 -0.25 18.34 14.97
C LEU A 119 1.12 17.66 15.08
N LEU A 120 1.39 17.05 16.22
CA LEU A 120 2.57 16.23 16.46
C LEU A 120 2.17 14.76 16.55
N VAL A 121 2.70 13.93 15.65
CA VAL A 121 2.33 12.52 15.53
C VAL A 121 3.45 11.62 16.05
N GLY A 122 3.20 10.86 17.12
CA GLY A 122 4.18 9.94 17.70
C GLY A 122 4.59 8.82 16.74
N CYS A 123 5.90 8.60 16.57
CA CYS A 123 6.42 7.50 15.76
C CYS A 123 5.98 6.12 16.29
N SER A 124 5.82 5.14 15.39
CA SER A 124 5.40 3.78 15.76
C SER A 124 6.53 2.74 15.68
N ASN A 125 6.44 1.68 16.48
CA ASN A 125 7.38 0.56 16.42
C ASN A 125 7.33 -0.18 15.08
N ARG A 126 6.12 -0.38 14.53
CA ARG A 126 5.94 -0.91 13.18
C ARG A 126 6.42 0.11 12.16
N LYS A 127 7.40 -0.26 11.35
CA LYS A 127 8.02 0.58 10.32
C LYS A 127 8.16 -0.18 9.01
N ALA A 128 8.29 0.53 7.89
CA ALA A 128 8.68 -0.07 6.62
C ALA A 128 10.03 -0.79 6.78
N SER A 129 10.35 -1.74 5.88
CA SER A 129 11.60 -2.51 5.95
C SER A 129 12.83 -1.77 5.42
N GLY A 130 12.66 -0.58 4.84
CA GLY A 130 13.74 0.22 4.26
C GLY A 130 13.47 1.73 4.35
N PRO A 131 14.42 2.56 3.89
CA PRO A 131 14.29 4.02 3.92
C PRO A 131 13.04 4.48 3.19
N ALA A 132 12.24 5.31 3.85
CA ALA A 132 11.01 5.88 3.32
C ALA A 132 10.78 7.27 3.90
N PRO A 133 9.97 8.13 3.26
CA PRO A 133 9.46 9.36 3.86
C PRO A 133 8.84 9.07 5.24
N ALA A 134 9.01 9.95 6.23
CA ALA A 134 8.51 9.71 7.58
C ALA A 134 7.00 9.40 7.63
N ARG A 135 6.21 10.01 6.73
CA ARG A 135 4.76 9.73 6.57
C ARG A 135 4.40 8.30 6.13
N GLU A 136 5.37 7.60 5.53
CA GLU A 136 5.27 6.25 4.98
C GLU A 136 6.12 5.24 5.76
N LEU A 137 7.16 5.72 6.47
CA LEU A 137 8.04 4.88 7.27
C LEU A 137 7.27 4.27 8.44
N PHE A 138 6.50 5.06 9.19
CA PHE A 138 5.77 4.56 10.36
C PHE A 138 4.40 4.02 9.95
N GLN A 139 4.10 2.79 10.37
CA GLN A 139 2.94 2.03 9.88
C GLN A 139 1.96 1.60 10.98
N GLY A 140 2.22 2.00 12.23
CA GLY A 140 1.33 1.70 13.36
C GLY A 140 -0.02 2.40 13.21
N ASP A 141 -1.08 1.78 13.72
CA ASP A 141 -2.45 2.26 13.51
C ASP A 141 -2.71 3.63 14.13
N GLY A 142 -2.15 3.90 15.32
CA GLY A 142 -2.23 5.21 15.97
C GLY A 142 -1.53 6.30 15.16
N PHE A 143 -0.37 5.99 14.58
CA PHE A 143 0.36 6.89 13.69
C PHE A 143 -0.47 7.22 12.45
N ARG A 144 -1.01 6.19 11.77
CA ARG A 144 -1.83 6.38 10.56
C ARG A 144 -3.05 7.26 10.82
N ARG A 145 -3.80 6.99 11.90
CA ARG A 145 -5.00 7.76 12.27
C ARG A 145 -4.68 9.23 12.58
N ALA A 146 -3.62 9.47 13.34
CA ALA A 146 -3.17 10.82 13.67
C ALA A 146 -2.64 11.59 12.45
N ARG A 147 -1.85 10.94 11.59
CA ARG A 147 -1.44 11.49 10.30
C ARG A 147 -2.64 11.84 9.44
N ASP A 148 -3.60 10.93 9.29
CA ASP A 148 -4.76 11.13 8.42
C ASP A 148 -5.64 12.27 8.94
N ARG A 149 -5.77 12.42 10.27
CA ARG A 149 -6.41 13.58 10.89
C ARG A 149 -5.70 14.87 10.54
N ALA A 150 -4.38 14.93 10.67
CA ALA A 150 -3.61 16.12 10.32
C ALA A 150 -3.80 16.51 8.84
N VAL A 151 -3.75 15.52 7.94
CA VAL A 151 -3.98 15.72 6.51
C VAL A 151 -5.41 16.23 6.25
N ARG A 152 -6.43 15.63 6.87
CA ARG A 152 -7.82 16.08 6.72
C ARG A 152 -8.07 17.50 7.24
N MET A 153 -7.47 17.84 8.37
CA MET A 153 -7.59 19.19 8.95
C MET A 153 -6.83 20.25 8.15
N GLY A 154 -5.95 19.86 7.22
CA GLY A 154 -5.15 20.79 6.43
C GLY A 154 -4.17 21.60 7.28
N VAL A 155 -3.80 21.09 8.45
CA VAL A 155 -2.91 21.78 9.41
C VAL A 155 -1.47 21.27 9.29
N PRO A 156 -0.46 22.11 9.58
CA PRO A 156 0.93 21.66 9.64
C PRO A 156 1.09 20.52 10.63
N TRP A 157 1.87 19.51 10.25
CA TRP A 157 2.12 18.37 11.13
C TRP A 157 3.50 17.76 10.94
N PHE A 158 3.97 17.13 12.01
CA PHE A 158 5.32 16.59 12.11
C PHE A 158 5.29 15.24 12.81
N VAL A 159 6.29 14.41 12.53
CA VAL A 159 6.49 13.15 13.26
C VAL A 159 7.41 13.38 14.46
N LEU A 160 6.94 13.03 15.65
CA LEU A 160 7.74 12.93 16.86
C LEU A 160 8.54 11.63 16.85
N SER A 161 9.86 11.76 16.73
CA SER A 161 10.83 10.67 16.70
C SER A 161 11.70 10.68 17.94
N ALA A 162 11.80 9.54 18.63
CA ALA A 162 12.75 9.41 19.74
C ALA A 162 14.20 9.66 19.32
N LYS A 163 14.57 9.32 18.07
CA LYS A 163 15.95 9.44 17.57
C LYS A 163 16.25 10.82 16.98
N TYR A 164 15.29 11.41 16.27
CA TYR A 164 15.51 12.61 15.46
C TYR A 164 14.83 13.86 16.01
N GLY A 165 14.07 13.72 17.10
CA GLY A 165 13.24 14.79 17.65
C GLY A 165 12.00 14.99 16.79
N LEU A 166 12.10 15.89 15.81
CA LEU A 166 11.04 16.26 14.88
C LEU A 166 11.44 15.91 13.45
N LEU A 167 10.55 15.23 12.72
CA LEU A 167 10.69 14.95 11.29
C LEU A 167 9.53 15.58 10.50
N GLN A 168 9.85 16.11 9.34
CA GLN A 168 8.86 16.49 8.32
C GLN A 168 8.25 15.23 7.70
N ALA A 169 7.03 15.35 7.16
CA ALA A 169 6.35 14.24 6.48
C ALA A 169 7.19 13.60 5.37
N ASP A 170 7.96 14.41 4.63
CA ASP A 170 8.78 14.01 3.48
C ASP A 170 10.22 13.61 3.83
N ASP A 171 10.64 13.70 5.10
CA ASP A 171 12.00 13.34 5.50
C ASP A 171 12.23 11.84 5.29
N VAL A 172 13.16 11.49 4.40
CA VAL A 172 13.50 10.09 4.14
C VAL A 172 14.42 9.57 5.24
N VAL A 173 13.91 8.64 6.03
CA VAL A 173 14.60 8.04 7.17
C VAL A 173 14.58 6.51 7.07
N ALA A 174 15.68 5.88 7.45
CA ALA A 174 15.76 4.42 7.56
C ALA A 174 15.05 3.93 8.83
N PRO A 175 14.55 2.68 8.87
CA PRO A 175 13.99 2.11 10.09
C PRO A 175 15.02 2.12 11.22
N PHE A 176 14.58 2.47 12.41
CA PHE A 176 15.41 2.50 13.62
C PHE A 176 14.59 1.99 14.81
N ASP A 177 15.29 1.53 15.84
CA ASP A 177 14.66 1.10 17.09
C ASP A 177 15.23 1.92 18.24
N VAL A 178 14.55 3.03 18.52
CA VAL A 178 14.84 3.89 19.66
C VAL A 178 13.49 4.21 20.29
N TYR A 179 13.32 3.83 21.54
CA TYR A 179 12.11 4.11 22.30
C TYR A 179 12.42 5.14 23.38
N LEU A 180 11.69 6.26 23.36
CA LEU A 180 11.96 7.38 24.27
C LEU A 180 11.71 7.03 25.74
N ALA A 181 10.76 6.12 26.02
CA ALA A 181 10.44 5.73 27.39
C ALA A 181 11.58 4.97 28.08
N ASP A 182 12.43 4.28 27.30
CA ASP A 182 13.59 3.55 27.81
C ASP A 182 14.75 4.49 28.17
N GLN A 183 14.66 5.77 27.80
CA GLN A 183 15.72 6.75 28.04
C GLN A 183 15.60 7.35 29.45
N PRO A 184 16.72 7.68 30.12
CA PRO A 184 16.69 8.32 31.45
C PRO A 184 15.94 9.67 31.46
N ALA A 185 15.42 10.07 32.61
CA ALA A 185 14.68 11.33 32.74
C ALA A 185 15.44 12.58 32.24
N PRO A 186 16.76 12.75 32.49
CA PRO A 186 17.52 13.87 31.92
C PRO A 186 17.59 13.84 30.39
N TYR A 187 17.66 12.66 29.78
CA TYR A 187 17.64 12.52 28.32
C TYR A 187 16.29 12.96 27.76
N ARG A 188 15.18 12.51 28.38
CA ARG A 188 13.83 12.91 27.94
C ARG A 188 13.61 14.42 28.07
N ALA A 189 14.13 15.04 29.12
CA ALA A 189 14.08 16.50 29.29
C ALA A 189 14.86 17.23 28.18
N ALA A 190 16.10 16.83 27.91
CA ALA A 190 16.90 17.40 26.82
C ALA A 190 16.26 17.16 25.43
N TRP A 191 15.64 16.01 25.23
CA TRP A 191 14.88 15.70 24.02
C TRP A 191 13.68 16.65 23.86
N GLY A 192 12.96 16.97 24.94
CA GLY A 192 11.84 17.90 24.93
C GLY A 192 12.24 19.33 24.53
N GLU A 193 13.35 19.83 25.09
CA GLU A 193 13.96 21.11 24.72
C GLU A 193 14.33 21.16 23.24
N TRP A 194 14.95 20.09 22.76
CA TRP A 194 15.38 19.99 21.37
C TRP A 194 14.21 20.00 20.39
N VAL A 195 13.13 19.26 20.68
CA VAL A 195 11.91 19.24 19.87
C VAL A 195 11.22 20.60 19.85
N ALA A 196 11.12 21.27 21.01
CA ALA A 196 10.52 22.60 21.09
C ALA A 196 11.31 23.62 20.26
N ALA A 197 12.64 23.57 20.31
CA ALA A 197 13.49 24.41 19.47
C ALA A 197 13.34 24.11 17.97
N GLN A 198 13.29 22.83 17.57
CA GLN A 198 13.04 22.43 16.17
C GLN A 198 11.68 22.95 15.68
N LEU A 199 10.64 22.85 16.51
CA LEU A 199 9.30 23.30 16.15
C LEU A 199 9.22 24.82 16.03
N ALA A 200 9.87 25.57 16.93
CA ALA A 200 9.93 27.03 16.88
C ALA A 200 10.62 27.57 15.62
N ILE A 201 11.58 26.82 15.06
CA ILE A 201 12.20 27.15 13.76
C ILE A 201 11.21 26.94 12.61
N ALA A 202 10.37 25.90 12.70
CA ALA A 202 9.45 25.54 11.64
C ALA A 202 8.15 26.38 11.62
N THR A 203 7.71 26.90 12.78
CA THR A 203 6.49 27.70 12.90
C THR A 203 6.54 28.62 14.12
N PRO A 204 5.95 29.84 14.06
CA PRO A 204 5.68 30.63 15.25
C PRO A 204 4.82 29.83 16.24
N LEU A 205 5.11 29.94 17.54
CA LEU A 205 4.45 29.14 18.59
C LEU A 205 3.58 29.95 19.56
N ALA A 206 3.74 31.27 19.62
CA ALA A 206 2.92 32.12 20.49
C ALA A 206 1.44 32.06 20.07
N GLY A 207 0.58 31.60 20.99
CA GLY A 207 -0.86 31.45 20.74
C GLY A 207 -1.24 30.22 19.89
N VAL A 208 -0.30 29.34 19.57
CA VAL A 208 -0.55 28.11 18.79
C VAL A 208 -1.00 26.97 19.70
N THR A 209 -2.01 26.22 19.26
CA THR A 209 -2.35 24.92 19.87
C THR A 209 -1.51 23.82 19.23
N VAL A 210 -0.64 23.18 20.01
CA VAL A 210 0.13 22.01 19.60
C VAL A 210 -0.59 20.77 20.08
N GLU A 211 -1.30 20.10 19.17
CA GLU A 211 -2.06 18.87 19.45
C GLU A 211 -1.14 17.66 19.30
N VAL A 212 -0.95 16.89 20.38
CA VAL A 212 0.04 15.79 20.43
C VAL A 212 -0.67 14.44 20.46
N HIS A 213 -0.42 13.65 19.42
CA HIS A 213 -0.89 12.27 19.27
C HIS A 213 0.23 11.29 19.61
N ALA A 214 0.58 11.19 20.89
CA ALA A 214 1.62 10.28 21.36
C ALA A 214 1.32 9.70 22.76
N GLY A 215 2.16 8.77 23.21
CA GLY A 215 2.16 8.30 24.60
C GLY A 215 2.68 9.36 25.56
N ASP A 216 2.34 9.25 26.85
CA ASP A 216 2.76 10.24 27.87
C ASP A 216 4.28 10.41 27.95
N ALA A 217 5.06 9.34 27.68
CA ALA A 217 6.52 9.42 27.60
C ALA A 217 7.05 10.44 26.56
N TYR A 218 6.25 10.74 25.53
CA TYR A 218 6.55 11.78 24.53
C TYR A 218 5.86 13.10 24.85
N CYS A 219 4.66 13.09 25.45
CA CYS A 219 3.94 14.33 25.77
C CYS A 219 4.57 15.07 26.96
N ALA A 220 4.89 14.36 28.04
CA ALA A 220 5.34 14.96 29.29
C ALA A 220 6.58 15.86 29.12
N PRO A 221 7.63 15.47 28.36
CA PRO A 221 8.79 16.33 28.15
C PRO A 221 8.54 17.57 27.28
N LEU A 222 7.41 17.65 26.57
CA LEU A 222 7.08 18.76 25.67
C LEU A 222 6.29 19.88 26.34
N ARG A 223 5.52 19.58 27.40
CA ARG A 223 4.57 20.51 28.04
C ARG A 223 5.24 21.83 28.44
N GLU A 224 6.34 21.73 29.17
CA GLU A 224 6.99 22.91 29.76
C GLU A 224 7.81 23.70 28.72
N PRO A 225 8.64 23.09 27.86
CA PRO A 225 9.36 23.82 26.80
C PRO A 225 8.44 24.53 25.80
N LEU A 226 7.34 23.89 25.38
CA LEU A 226 6.36 24.52 24.48
C LEU A 226 5.57 25.63 25.18
N GLY A 227 5.23 25.44 26.46
CA GLY A 227 4.56 26.46 27.27
C GLY A 227 5.38 27.75 27.41
N ARG A 228 6.70 27.64 27.63
CA ARG A 228 7.59 28.81 27.66
C ARG A 228 7.65 29.58 26.34
N LEU A 229 7.39 28.90 25.22
CA LEU A 229 7.34 29.50 23.87
C LEU A 229 5.95 30.06 23.54
N GLY A 230 5.01 30.03 24.49
CA GLY A 230 3.66 30.59 24.35
C GLY A 230 2.66 29.67 23.63
N ALA A 231 2.99 28.39 23.45
CA ALA A 231 2.10 27.40 22.86
C ALA A 231 1.24 26.71 23.93
N THR A 232 0.02 26.31 23.55
CA THR A 232 -0.85 25.45 24.37
C THR A 232 -0.72 24.01 23.90
N VAL A 233 -0.33 23.09 24.78
CA VAL A 233 -0.23 21.66 24.45
C VAL A 233 -1.58 20.98 24.68
N ALA A 234 -2.17 20.41 23.63
CA ALA A 234 -3.40 19.64 23.70
C ALA A 234 -3.11 18.14 23.56
N GLU A 235 -3.57 17.35 24.53
CA GLU A 235 -3.33 15.90 24.58
C GLU A 235 -4.66 15.14 24.53
N PRO A 236 -5.31 15.08 23.36
CA PRO A 236 -6.65 14.49 23.24
C PRO A 236 -6.73 13.00 23.62
N LEU A 237 -5.58 12.33 23.66
CA LEU A 237 -5.44 10.91 23.98
C LEU A 237 -4.99 10.64 25.42
N ALA A 238 -4.83 11.69 26.24
CA ALA A 238 -4.43 11.55 27.64
C ALA A 238 -5.47 10.71 28.42
N GLY A 239 -4.99 9.81 29.29
CA GLY A 239 -5.85 8.93 30.09
C GLY A 239 -6.51 7.76 29.33
N LEU A 240 -6.56 7.79 28.00
CA LEU A 240 -7.16 6.71 27.20
C LEU A 240 -6.24 5.48 27.11
N ARG A 241 -6.83 4.29 27.21
CA ARG A 241 -6.17 3.00 26.92
C ARG A 241 -5.88 2.86 25.44
N GLN A 242 -4.96 1.99 25.05
CA GLN A 242 -4.52 1.84 23.65
C GLN A 242 -5.67 1.59 22.66
N GLY A 243 -6.66 0.76 23.02
CA GLY A 243 -7.85 0.54 22.18
C GLY A 243 -8.73 1.78 22.04
N GLU A 244 -8.96 2.50 23.13
CA GLU A 244 -9.75 3.74 23.17
C GLU A 244 -9.07 4.87 22.38
N ARG A 245 -7.73 4.93 22.43
CA ARG A 245 -6.93 5.85 21.62
C ARG A 245 -7.13 5.60 20.13
N LEU A 246 -7.18 4.34 19.70
CA LEU A 246 -7.41 3.99 18.29
C LEU A 246 -8.85 4.29 17.83
N ALA A 247 -9.80 4.21 18.76
CA ALA A 247 -11.21 4.52 18.55
C ALA A 247 -11.59 5.99 18.84
N TRP A 248 -10.61 6.84 19.14
CA TRP A 248 -10.86 8.21 19.58
C TRP A 248 -11.74 8.98 18.57
N PRO A 249 -12.90 9.55 18.98
CA PRO A 249 -13.87 10.18 18.08
C PRO A 249 -13.29 11.29 17.20
N GLY A 250 -12.30 12.04 17.69
CA GLY A 250 -11.64 13.07 16.90
C GLY A 250 -10.90 12.55 15.66
N TYR A 251 -10.67 11.23 15.52
CA TYR A 251 -10.22 10.66 14.25
C TYR A 251 -11.33 10.54 13.19
N ARG A 252 -12.60 10.83 13.54
CA ARG A 252 -13.78 10.76 12.64
C ARG A 252 -14.35 12.13 12.30
N GLU A 253 -14.06 13.15 13.09
CA GLU A 253 -14.58 14.51 12.87
C GLU A 253 -13.81 15.27 11.78
N GLY A 254 -14.56 15.83 10.82
CA GLY A 254 -14.06 16.67 9.73
C GLY A 254 -14.85 16.46 8.43
N GLY A 255 -16.10 16.94 8.41
CA GLY A 255 -16.98 16.93 7.24
C GLY A 255 -18.45 16.93 7.65
N GLU A 256 -19.00 18.12 7.82
CA GLU A 256 -20.42 18.55 7.82
C GLU A 256 -21.50 17.70 8.52
N GLU A 257 -22.26 18.41 9.37
CA GLU A 257 -23.53 17.98 9.96
C GLU A 257 -24.53 17.54 8.90
N GLY A 258 -25.16 16.37 9.10
CA GLY A 258 -26.40 16.02 8.41
C GLY A 258 -26.44 14.63 7.78
N ALA A 259 -26.51 13.58 8.60
CA ALA A 259 -27.31 12.37 8.40
C ALA A 259 -26.85 11.34 9.44
N ASP A 260 -27.79 10.88 10.25
CA ASP A 260 -27.58 9.85 11.28
C ASP A 260 -26.96 8.57 10.67
N PRO A 261 -25.72 8.16 11.02
CA PRO A 261 -25.15 6.93 10.49
C PRO A 261 -25.21 5.80 11.52
N ASP A 262 -25.79 4.70 11.06
CA ASP A 262 -25.77 3.36 11.63
C ASP A 262 -24.42 2.97 12.30
N PRO A 263 -24.39 2.29 13.46
CA PRO A 263 -23.27 2.33 14.42
C PRO A 263 -22.00 1.55 14.05
N THR A 264 -21.81 1.11 12.80
CA THR A 264 -20.80 0.08 12.49
C THR A 264 -19.51 0.56 11.83
N GLY A 265 -19.46 1.77 11.25
CA GLY A 265 -18.24 2.30 10.61
C GLY A 265 -17.63 1.38 9.53
N ALA A 266 -18.38 0.38 9.07
CA ALA A 266 -18.03 -0.51 7.99
C ALA A 266 -18.38 0.19 6.66
N PRO A 267 -17.54 0.07 5.62
CA PRO A 267 -17.89 0.54 4.29
C PRO A 267 -19.23 -0.08 3.86
N ASP A 268 -20.15 0.75 3.36
CA ASP A 268 -21.47 0.27 2.93
C ASP A 268 -21.34 -0.58 1.67
N ILE A 269 -21.62 -1.87 1.80
CA ILE A 269 -21.57 -2.81 0.68
C ILE A 269 -22.68 -2.57 -0.35
N ALA A 270 -23.71 -1.78 -0.02
CA ALA A 270 -24.72 -1.35 -0.98
C ALA A 270 -24.09 -0.59 -2.16
N PHE A 271 -22.95 0.07 -1.95
CA PHE A 271 -22.14 0.67 -3.03
C PHE A 271 -21.83 -0.33 -4.15
N LEU A 272 -21.51 -1.59 -3.82
CA LEU A 272 -21.23 -2.64 -4.81
C LEU A 272 -22.46 -3.22 -5.47
N LEU A 273 -23.64 -3.01 -4.88
CA LEU A 273 -24.94 -3.49 -5.34
C LEU A 273 -25.68 -2.47 -6.22
N ASP A 274 -25.12 -1.28 -6.37
CA ASP A 274 -25.61 -0.27 -7.30
C ASP A 274 -24.82 -0.35 -8.63
N PRO A 275 -25.46 -0.68 -9.76
CA PRO A 275 -24.79 -0.74 -11.06
C PRO A 275 -24.20 0.60 -11.51
N ALA A 276 -24.66 1.74 -10.98
CA ALA A 276 -24.11 3.06 -11.31
C ALA A 276 -22.65 3.22 -10.85
N ASN A 277 -22.21 2.42 -9.88
CA ASN A 277 -20.83 2.42 -9.38
C ASN A 277 -19.89 1.48 -10.16
N ALA A 278 -20.40 0.79 -11.18
CA ALA A 278 -19.63 -0.16 -11.98
C ALA A 278 -19.15 0.47 -13.30
N GLY A 279 -17.83 0.52 -13.48
CA GLY A 279 -17.19 1.00 -14.71
C GLY A 279 -16.78 -0.14 -15.64
N SER A 280 -16.43 0.18 -16.88
CA SER A 280 -15.82 -0.77 -17.81
C SER A 280 -14.44 -1.22 -17.34
N PRO A 281 -13.98 -2.43 -17.73
CA PRO A 281 -12.61 -2.86 -17.49
C PRO A 281 -11.55 -1.87 -17.98
N SER A 282 -11.80 -1.21 -19.12
CA SER A 282 -10.90 -0.20 -19.67
C SER A 282 -10.81 1.03 -18.77
N GLU A 283 -11.95 1.54 -18.28
CA GLU A 283 -11.98 2.65 -17.32
C GLU A 283 -11.28 2.28 -16.00
N PHE A 284 -11.49 1.06 -15.50
CA PHE A 284 -10.81 0.56 -14.31
C PHE A 284 -9.28 0.57 -14.48
N ILE A 285 -8.78 0.10 -15.64
CA ILE A 285 -7.35 0.07 -15.95
C ILE A 285 -6.80 1.50 -16.08
N SER A 286 -7.49 2.37 -16.82
CA SER A 286 -7.08 3.76 -17.02
C SER A 286 -7.05 4.56 -15.73
N ALA A 287 -7.94 4.28 -14.79
CA ALA A 287 -7.95 4.91 -13.47
C ALA A 287 -6.77 4.50 -12.58
N GLY A 288 -5.98 3.50 -12.99
CA GLY A 288 -4.70 3.15 -12.38
C GLY A 288 -4.80 2.44 -11.01
N PRO A 289 -3.66 2.06 -10.43
CA PRO A 289 -3.60 1.30 -9.18
C PRO A 289 -3.85 2.15 -7.92
N ASP A 290 -3.89 3.47 -8.05
CA ASP A 290 -4.01 4.38 -6.92
C ASP A 290 -5.34 4.17 -6.20
N ASN A 291 -5.29 4.13 -4.86
CA ASN A 291 -6.39 3.76 -3.98
C ASN A 291 -6.96 2.34 -4.16
N ARG A 292 -6.34 1.51 -5.02
CA ARG A 292 -6.74 0.12 -5.30
C ARG A 292 -5.63 -0.90 -4.94
N ARG A 293 -4.48 -0.45 -4.43
CA ARG A 293 -3.45 -1.30 -3.81
C ARG A 293 -3.79 -1.64 -2.34
N THR A 294 -5.06 -1.85 -2.08
CA THR A 294 -5.64 -2.12 -0.77
C THR A 294 -6.47 -3.40 -0.84
N PRO A 295 -6.71 -4.07 0.31
CA PRO A 295 -7.74 -5.09 0.41
C PRO A 295 -9.13 -4.49 0.12
N GLY A 296 -10.07 -5.34 -0.26
CA GLY A 296 -11.41 -4.89 -0.58
C GLY A 296 -12.31 -5.95 -1.15
N LEU A 297 -13.52 -5.51 -1.49
CA LEU A 297 -14.53 -6.29 -2.19
C LEU A 297 -14.71 -5.75 -3.61
N TYR A 298 -15.16 -6.59 -4.52
CA TYR A 298 -15.51 -6.19 -5.87
C TYR A 298 -16.74 -6.96 -6.36
N ALA A 299 -17.47 -6.32 -7.26
CA ALA A 299 -18.65 -6.85 -7.91
C ALA A 299 -18.52 -6.72 -9.43
N TRP A 300 -18.85 -7.80 -10.14
CA TRP A 300 -18.91 -7.86 -11.59
C TRP A 300 -20.36 -7.88 -12.03
N TRP A 301 -20.66 -7.03 -12.99
CA TRP A 301 -21.98 -6.86 -13.59
C TRP A 301 -21.90 -7.25 -15.05
N VAL A 302 -22.98 -7.82 -15.58
CA VAL A 302 -23.09 -8.23 -16.98
C VAL A 302 -24.21 -7.46 -17.67
N ASP A 303 -23.97 -7.07 -18.92
CA ASP A 303 -24.99 -6.49 -19.77
C ASP A 303 -26.01 -7.53 -20.29
N ARG A 304 -26.99 -7.07 -21.06
CA ARG A 304 -28.05 -7.94 -21.60
C ARG A 304 -27.52 -9.01 -22.55
N THR A 305 -26.55 -8.66 -23.39
CA THR A 305 -26.00 -9.57 -24.41
C THR A 305 -25.19 -10.68 -23.74
N GLY A 306 -24.28 -10.31 -22.84
CA GLY A 306 -23.48 -11.27 -22.09
C GLY A 306 -24.35 -12.18 -21.23
N ALA A 307 -25.41 -11.66 -20.61
CA ALA A 307 -26.35 -12.48 -19.85
C ALA A 307 -27.05 -13.54 -20.72
N ALA A 308 -27.44 -13.18 -21.94
CA ALA A 308 -28.07 -14.12 -22.89
C ALA A 308 -27.08 -15.22 -23.33
N GLU A 309 -25.83 -14.87 -23.63
CA GLU A 309 -24.79 -15.85 -23.99
C GLU A 309 -24.45 -16.77 -22.82
N LEU A 310 -24.36 -16.23 -21.60
CA LEU A 310 -24.16 -17.03 -20.40
C LEU A 310 -25.34 -17.96 -20.15
N SER A 311 -26.57 -17.50 -20.39
CA SER A 311 -27.77 -18.33 -20.24
C SER A 311 -27.75 -19.51 -21.21
N ALA A 312 -27.37 -19.27 -22.47
CA ALA A 312 -27.26 -20.31 -23.48
C ALA A 312 -26.20 -21.37 -23.14
N GLY A 313 -25.04 -20.94 -22.63
CA GLY A 313 -23.99 -21.87 -22.21
C GLY A 313 -24.29 -22.62 -20.90
N LEU A 314 -25.00 -21.98 -19.97
CA LEU A 314 -25.32 -22.56 -18.67
C LEU A 314 -26.54 -23.49 -18.73
N ASP A 315 -27.36 -23.36 -19.77
CA ASP A 315 -28.68 -24.01 -19.91
C ASP A 315 -29.65 -23.64 -18.77
N HIS A 316 -29.48 -22.43 -18.24
CA HIS A 316 -30.33 -21.84 -17.20
C HIS A 316 -30.33 -20.32 -17.34
N PRO A 317 -31.42 -19.62 -17.00
CA PRO A 317 -31.51 -18.18 -17.14
C PRO A 317 -30.50 -17.44 -16.23
N VAL A 318 -29.70 -16.56 -16.84
CA VAL A 318 -28.86 -15.57 -16.18
C VAL A 318 -29.45 -14.20 -16.52
N GLN A 319 -29.82 -13.43 -15.50
CA GLN A 319 -30.37 -12.09 -15.70
C GLN A 319 -29.25 -11.06 -15.95
N PRO A 320 -29.49 -10.02 -16.77
CA PRO A 320 -28.60 -8.86 -16.82
C PRO A 320 -28.51 -8.22 -15.43
N GLY A 321 -27.31 -7.83 -15.00
CA GLY A 321 -27.10 -7.30 -13.66
C GLY A 321 -25.92 -7.94 -12.94
N LEU A 322 -26.02 -8.07 -11.62
CA LEU A 322 -24.95 -8.59 -10.79
C LEU A 322 -24.65 -10.06 -11.12
N LEU A 323 -23.41 -10.34 -11.50
CA LEU A 323 -22.98 -11.65 -11.98
C LEU A 323 -22.15 -12.41 -10.94
N TYR A 324 -21.21 -11.72 -10.32
CA TYR A 324 -20.21 -12.33 -9.44
C TYR A 324 -19.67 -11.31 -8.45
N VAL A 325 -19.43 -11.73 -7.22
CA VAL A 325 -18.73 -10.91 -6.22
C VAL A 325 -17.53 -11.66 -5.65
N GLY A 326 -16.57 -10.93 -5.12
CA GLY A 326 -15.50 -11.56 -4.35
C GLY A 326 -14.62 -10.55 -3.64
N LYS A 327 -13.64 -11.09 -2.92
CA LYS A 327 -12.65 -10.30 -2.19
C LYS A 327 -11.25 -10.30 -2.78
N ALA A 328 -10.50 -9.27 -2.40
CA ALA A 328 -9.06 -9.21 -2.48
C ALA A 328 -8.49 -8.94 -1.08
N GLY A 329 -7.51 -9.74 -0.68
CA GLY A 329 -6.88 -9.61 0.63
C GLY A 329 -7.73 -10.20 1.77
N GLY A 330 -7.68 -9.52 2.91
CA GLY A 330 -8.36 -9.92 4.14
C GLY A 330 -7.53 -10.83 5.05
N HIS A 331 -7.92 -10.92 6.31
CA HIS A 331 -7.43 -11.94 7.24
C HIS A 331 -8.44 -12.27 8.33
N ARG A 332 -8.17 -13.39 9.03
CA ARG A 332 -8.80 -13.68 10.32
C ARG A 332 -7.99 -12.99 11.43
N PRO A 333 -8.58 -12.71 12.61
CA PRO A 333 -7.87 -12.04 13.71
C PRO A 333 -6.53 -12.68 14.11
N SER A 334 -6.39 -13.99 13.90
CA SER A 334 -5.19 -14.78 14.23
C SER A 334 -4.26 -15.07 13.04
N ALA A 335 -4.55 -14.53 11.86
CA ALA A 335 -3.81 -14.81 10.63
C ALA A 335 -3.19 -13.54 10.06
N GLU A 336 -2.02 -13.69 9.44
CA GLU A 336 -1.37 -12.61 8.72
C GLU A 336 -2.26 -12.06 7.59
N PRO A 337 -2.34 -10.73 7.41
CA PRO A 337 -3.00 -10.09 6.27
C PRO A 337 -2.54 -10.62 4.93
N SER A 338 -3.49 -11.02 4.08
CA SER A 338 -3.18 -11.37 2.70
C SER A 338 -2.62 -10.14 1.95
N SER A 339 -1.54 -10.35 1.19
CA SER A 339 -0.93 -9.33 0.32
C SER A 339 -1.73 -9.05 -0.96
N SER A 340 -2.86 -9.75 -1.17
CA SER A 340 -3.73 -9.53 -2.33
C SER A 340 -4.44 -8.18 -2.22
N THR A 341 -4.48 -7.45 -3.34
CA THR A 341 -5.09 -6.11 -3.43
C THR A 341 -6.16 -6.10 -4.51
N LEU A 342 -7.09 -5.14 -4.46
CA LEU A 342 -8.11 -4.95 -5.48
C LEU A 342 -7.49 -4.83 -6.88
N TRP A 343 -6.42 -4.04 -7.04
CA TRP A 343 -5.70 -3.92 -8.30
C TRP A 343 -5.08 -5.25 -8.75
N GLY A 344 -4.37 -5.94 -7.85
CA GLY A 344 -3.76 -7.24 -8.15
C GLY A 344 -4.82 -8.27 -8.55
N ARG A 345 -5.97 -8.28 -7.88
CA ARG A 345 -7.04 -9.25 -8.11
C ARG A 345 -7.83 -8.95 -9.39
N VAL A 346 -8.31 -7.71 -9.54
CA VAL A 346 -9.14 -7.31 -10.69
C VAL A 346 -8.30 -7.18 -11.96
N HIS A 347 -7.27 -6.33 -11.95
CA HIS A 347 -6.44 -6.14 -13.13
C HIS A 347 -5.48 -7.32 -13.37
N GLY A 348 -4.79 -7.80 -12.34
CA GLY A 348 -3.80 -8.88 -12.48
C GLY A 348 -4.45 -10.24 -12.76
N ASN A 349 -5.31 -10.72 -11.87
CA ASN A 349 -5.87 -12.08 -11.98
C ASN A 349 -7.07 -12.18 -12.94
N HIS A 350 -7.99 -11.21 -12.94
CA HIS A 350 -9.22 -11.31 -13.74
C HIS A 350 -9.04 -10.80 -15.16
N LEU A 351 -8.43 -9.63 -15.35
CA LEU A 351 -8.32 -8.99 -16.67
C LEU A 351 -7.06 -9.41 -17.46
N ARG A 352 -5.96 -9.72 -16.77
CA ARG A 352 -4.70 -10.19 -17.39
C ARG A 352 -4.32 -11.64 -17.09
N GLY A 353 -5.05 -12.29 -16.19
CA GLY A 353 -4.71 -13.63 -15.73
C GLY A 353 -5.24 -14.71 -16.65
N ASN A 354 -5.29 -15.92 -16.11
CA ASN A 354 -5.77 -17.11 -16.82
C ASN A 354 -6.88 -17.82 -16.03
N VAL A 355 -7.55 -18.76 -16.69
CA VAL A 355 -8.61 -19.61 -16.13
C VAL A 355 -8.21 -20.26 -14.80
N ARG A 356 -6.95 -20.69 -14.64
CA ARG A 356 -6.49 -21.34 -13.39
C ARG A 356 -6.34 -20.36 -12.23
N GLY A 357 -5.96 -19.11 -12.50
CA GLY A 357 -5.71 -18.07 -11.51
C GLY A 357 -6.96 -17.27 -11.07
N SER A 358 -8.11 -17.53 -11.68
CA SER A 358 -9.34 -16.77 -11.46
C SER A 358 -10.60 -17.66 -11.45
N THR A 359 -11.32 -17.63 -10.33
CA THR A 359 -12.63 -18.30 -10.18
C THR A 359 -13.70 -17.74 -11.12
N LEU A 360 -13.71 -16.42 -11.34
CA LEU A 360 -14.56 -15.77 -12.33
C LEU A 360 -14.24 -16.27 -13.76
N ARG A 361 -12.98 -16.16 -14.21
CA ARG A 361 -12.57 -16.62 -15.55
C ARG A 361 -12.87 -18.10 -15.77
N MET A 362 -12.65 -18.94 -14.76
CA MET A 362 -13.00 -20.35 -14.82
C MET A 362 -14.50 -20.57 -15.02
N SER A 363 -15.34 -19.79 -14.35
CA SER A 363 -16.79 -19.90 -14.49
C SER A 363 -17.25 -19.43 -15.88
N LEU A 364 -16.73 -18.29 -16.34
CA LEU A 364 -17.02 -17.76 -17.67
C LEU A 364 -16.54 -18.68 -18.80
N ALA A 365 -15.29 -19.15 -18.74
CA ALA A 365 -14.74 -20.07 -19.73
C ALA A 365 -15.52 -21.39 -19.81
N ALA A 366 -15.97 -21.91 -18.66
CA ALA A 366 -16.75 -23.13 -18.59
C ALA A 366 -18.13 -22.97 -19.23
N ILE A 367 -18.80 -21.82 -19.01
CA ILE A 367 -20.11 -21.51 -19.59
C ILE A 367 -20.00 -21.21 -21.08
N LEU A 368 -19.16 -20.24 -21.46
CA LEU A 368 -19.03 -19.81 -22.85
C LEU A 368 -18.48 -20.92 -23.75
N GLY A 369 -17.60 -21.77 -23.21
CA GLY A 369 -17.10 -22.95 -23.91
C GLY A 369 -18.09 -24.11 -24.00
N ALA A 370 -19.18 -24.10 -23.22
CA ALA A 370 -20.23 -25.13 -23.32
C ALA A 370 -21.14 -24.91 -24.54
N ALA A 371 -21.33 -23.66 -24.96
CA ALA A 371 -22.11 -23.29 -26.14
C ALA A 371 -21.37 -23.51 -27.47
N GLY A 372 -20.07 -23.85 -27.46
CA GLY A 372 -19.28 -23.92 -28.69
C GLY A 372 -17.86 -24.50 -28.53
N ALA A 373 -16.91 -23.93 -29.29
CA ALA A 373 -15.50 -24.29 -29.18
C ALA A 373 -14.89 -23.78 -27.85
N PRO A 374 -13.82 -24.41 -27.34
CA PRO A 374 -13.12 -23.89 -26.17
C PRO A 374 -12.69 -22.43 -26.38
N VAL A 375 -13.06 -21.56 -25.43
CA VAL A 375 -12.73 -20.14 -25.47
C VAL A 375 -11.26 -19.95 -25.10
N THR A 376 -10.50 -19.21 -25.92
CA THR A 376 -9.12 -18.89 -25.59
C THR A 376 -9.05 -17.81 -24.50
N GLU A 377 -7.88 -17.64 -23.85
CA GLU A 377 -7.73 -16.57 -22.86
C GLU A 377 -7.91 -15.16 -23.47
N ALA A 378 -7.57 -14.99 -24.75
CA ALA A 378 -7.74 -13.74 -25.49
C ALA A 378 -9.22 -13.47 -25.77
N ASP A 379 -9.96 -14.47 -26.26
CA ASP A 379 -11.40 -14.36 -26.51
C ASP A 379 -12.15 -14.06 -25.21
N LEU A 380 -11.78 -14.75 -24.12
CA LEU A 380 -12.38 -14.53 -22.81
C LEU A 380 -12.13 -13.11 -22.30
N THR A 381 -10.91 -12.60 -22.44
CA THR A 381 -10.60 -11.22 -22.05
C THR A 381 -11.36 -10.22 -22.92
N ALA A 382 -11.44 -10.43 -24.23
CA ALA A 382 -12.21 -9.57 -25.13
C ALA A 382 -13.70 -9.56 -24.73
N TRP A 383 -14.27 -10.72 -24.45
CA TRP A 383 -15.65 -10.88 -23.99
C TRP A 383 -15.89 -10.15 -22.65
N MET A 384 -14.98 -10.30 -21.68
CA MET A 384 -15.07 -9.59 -20.41
C MET A 384 -15.04 -8.06 -20.58
N HIS A 385 -14.20 -7.53 -21.48
CA HIS A 385 -14.16 -6.10 -21.79
C HIS A 385 -15.44 -5.60 -22.46
N ALA A 386 -16.03 -6.41 -23.34
CA ALA A 386 -17.26 -6.06 -24.05
C ALA A 386 -18.48 -6.04 -23.10
N HIS A 387 -18.66 -7.10 -22.31
CA HIS A 387 -19.93 -7.36 -21.63
C HIS A 387 -19.95 -7.12 -20.14
N LEU A 388 -18.79 -6.94 -19.51
CA LEU A 388 -18.73 -6.75 -18.05
C LEU A 388 -18.48 -5.31 -17.64
N ARG A 389 -18.96 -5.01 -16.43
CA ARG A 389 -18.62 -3.82 -15.65
C ARG A 389 -18.15 -4.27 -14.26
N VAL A 390 -17.28 -3.49 -13.62
CA VAL A 390 -16.71 -3.80 -12.32
C VAL A 390 -16.82 -2.61 -11.37
N ALA A 391 -17.34 -2.87 -10.18
CA ALA A 391 -17.29 -1.97 -9.04
C ALA A 391 -16.29 -2.52 -8.02
N VAL A 392 -15.53 -1.63 -7.36
CA VAL A 392 -14.59 -2.00 -6.30
C VAL A 392 -14.80 -1.14 -5.07
N LEU A 393 -14.72 -1.76 -3.90
CA LEU A 393 -14.89 -1.12 -2.60
C LEU A 393 -13.67 -1.46 -1.74
N PRO A 394 -12.77 -0.50 -1.46
CA PRO A 394 -11.72 -0.67 -0.49
C PRO A 394 -12.31 -0.98 0.89
N VAL A 395 -11.85 -2.06 1.51
CA VAL A 395 -12.34 -2.51 2.82
C VAL A 395 -11.13 -2.84 3.70
N PRO A 396 -11.13 -2.41 4.98
CA PRO A 396 -10.10 -2.82 5.94
C PRO A 396 -9.96 -4.35 5.99
N SER A 397 -8.74 -4.85 6.03
CA SER A 397 -8.44 -6.28 5.88
C SER A 397 -9.18 -7.18 6.89
N GLU A 398 -9.39 -6.66 8.10
CA GLU A 398 -10.13 -7.31 9.18
C GLU A 398 -11.64 -7.44 8.91
N LEU A 399 -12.21 -6.58 8.06
CA LEU A 399 -13.63 -6.59 7.70
C LEU A 399 -13.91 -7.35 6.40
N VAL A 400 -12.90 -7.54 5.54
CA VAL A 400 -13.06 -8.15 4.22
C VAL A 400 -13.80 -9.48 4.28
N GLY A 401 -13.45 -10.37 5.22
CA GLY A 401 -14.11 -11.67 5.34
C GLY A 401 -15.60 -11.56 5.68
N ARG A 402 -15.92 -10.83 6.76
CA ARG A 402 -17.29 -10.63 7.22
C ARG A 402 -18.17 -9.96 6.16
N LEU A 403 -17.63 -8.94 5.49
CA LEU A 403 -18.37 -8.18 4.48
C LEU A 403 -18.50 -8.96 3.15
N GLU A 404 -17.56 -9.85 2.82
CA GLU A 404 -17.74 -10.78 1.70
C GLU A 404 -18.89 -11.75 1.97
N ASP A 405 -18.94 -12.33 3.18
CA ASP A 405 -20.02 -13.25 3.56
C ASP A 405 -21.39 -12.55 3.51
N ASP A 406 -21.49 -11.31 4.02
CA ASP A 406 -22.71 -10.49 3.94
C ASP A 406 -23.09 -10.15 2.49
N LEU A 407 -22.10 -9.78 1.67
CA LEU A 407 -22.33 -9.44 0.25
C LEU A 407 -22.84 -10.65 -0.55
N VAL A 408 -22.25 -11.83 -0.37
CA VAL A 408 -22.71 -13.05 -1.05
C VAL A 408 -24.11 -13.43 -0.57
N GLY A 409 -24.37 -13.36 0.73
CA GLY A 409 -25.68 -13.71 1.31
C GLY A 409 -26.81 -12.78 0.89
N ARG A 410 -26.56 -11.46 0.82
CA ARG A 410 -27.57 -10.46 0.43
C ARG A 410 -27.85 -10.42 -1.07
N ALA A 411 -26.84 -10.69 -1.89
CA ALA A 411 -26.92 -10.43 -3.33
C ALA A 411 -27.16 -11.68 -4.18
N ASP A 412 -26.98 -12.88 -3.61
CA ASP A 412 -27.15 -14.18 -4.26
C ASP A 412 -26.63 -14.27 -5.72
N PRO A 413 -25.38 -13.83 -6.01
CA PRO A 413 -24.92 -13.72 -7.39
C PRO A 413 -24.84 -15.09 -8.09
N PRO A 414 -25.24 -15.19 -9.37
CA PRO A 414 -25.47 -16.46 -10.05
C PRO A 414 -24.20 -17.30 -10.24
N LEU A 415 -23.01 -16.67 -10.30
CA LEU A 415 -21.74 -17.40 -10.53
C LEU A 415 -20.93 -17.68 -9.26
N ASN A 416 -21.34 -17.21 -8.09
CA ASN A 416 -20.69 -17.57 -6.84
C ASN A 416 -21.11 -18.99 -6.43
N LEU A 417 -20.13 -19.90 -6.31
CA LEU A 417 -20.36 -21.26 -5.81
C LEU A 417 -20.05 -21.42 -4.32
N ALA A 418 -18.99 -20.75 -3.85
CA ALA A 418 -18.61 -20.78 -2.44
C ALA A 418 -19.42 -19.72 -1.68
N GLY A 419 -19.98 -20.09 -0.52
CA GLY A 419 -20.76 -19.20 0.34
C GLY A 419 -22.20 -18.92 -0.13
N ALA A 420 -22.57 -19.35 -1.34
CA ALA A 420 -23.92 -19.16 -1.87
C ALA A 420 -24.80 -20.40 -1.66
N PRO A 421 -26.14 -20.25 -1.53
CA PRO A 421 -27.08 -21.38 -1.44
C PRO A 421 -27.00 -22.30 -2.66
N GLN A 422 -27.25 -23.60 -2.48
CA GLN A 422 -27.32 -24.53 -3.61
C GLN A 422 -28.54 -24.23 -4.49
N SER A 423 -28.35 -24.30 -5.80
CA SER A 423 -29.41 -24.14 -6.81
C SER A 423 -29.05 -24.95 -8.07
N GLU A 424 -30.04 -25.30 -8.89
CA GLU A 424 -29.80 -26.03 -10.15
C GLU A 424 -28.77 -25.33 -11.07
N PRO A 425 -28.84 -23.99 -11.29
CA PRO A 425 -27.83 -23.30 -12.08
C PRO A 425 -26.41 -23.42 -11.49
N ARG A 426 -26.26 -23.37 -10.16
CA ARG A 426 -24.94 -23.54 -9.52
C ARG A 426 -24.43 -24.97 -9.62
N SER A 427 -25.31 -25.96 -9.54
CA SER A 427 -24.97 -27.36 -9.80
C SER A 427 -24.53 -27.56 -11.26
N ALA A 428 -25.21 -26.94 -12.23
CA ALA A 428 -24.82 -26.94 -13.64
C ALA A 428 -23.43 -26.29 -13.82
N LEU A 429 -23.20 -25.11 -13.27
CA LEU A 429 -21.91 -24.43 -13.29
C LEU A 429 -20.79 -25.28 -12.68
N SER A 430 -21.05 -25.94 -11.55
CA SER A 430 -20.08 -26.82 -10.90
C SER A 430 -19.68 -28.00 -11.81
N ARG A 431 -20.65 -28.60 -12.52
CA ARG A 431 -20.38 -29.65 -13.53
C ARG A 431 -19.51 -29.12 -14.68
N LEU A 432 -19.86 -27.96 -15.24
CA LEU A 432 -19.11 -27.34 -16.34
C LEU A 432 -17.67 -27.03 -15.93
N ARG A 433 -17.45 -26.46 -14.74
CA ARG A 433 -16.10 -26.21 -14.20
C ARG A 433 -15.30 -27.50 -13.99
N GLY A 434 -15.98 -28.57 -13.57
CA GLY A 434 -15.39 -29.90 -13.46
C GLY A 434 -14.89 -30.46 -14.79
N LEU A 435 -15.64 -30.24 -15.88
CA LEU A 435 -15.22 -30.65 -17.23
C LEU A 435 -14.01 -29.86 -17.72
N LEU A 436 -13.94 -28.55 -17.44
CA LEU A 436 -12.82 -27.69 -17.81
C LEU A 436 -11.52 -28.04 -17.07
N SER A 437 -11.63 -28.52 -15.83
CA SER A 437 -10.48 -28.86 -14.97
C SER A 437 -9.88 -30.23 -15.25
N ARG A 438 -10.57 -31.10 -16.01
CA ARG A 438 -10.08 -32.44 -16.35
C ARG A 438 -9.00 -32.36 -17.43
N PRO A 439 -7.83 -33.00 -17.27
CA PRO A 439 -6.84 -33.11 -18.33
C PRO A 439 -7.47 -33.72 -19.59
N SER A 440 -7.17 -33.12 -20.74
CA SER A 440 -7.64 -33.49 -22.08
C SER A 440 -7.23 -34.91 -22.48
N ALA A 441 -7.83 -35.94 -21.89
CA ALA A 441 -7.58 -37.35 -22.24
C ALA A 441 -8.82 -38.08 -22.79
N ARG A 442 -9.98 -37.41 -22.94
CA ARG A 442 -11.22 -38.12 -23.34
C ARG A 442 -12.17 -37.41 -24.30
N ARG A 443 -11.70 -36.42 -25.06
CA ARG A 443 -12.52 -35.76 -26.11
C ARG A 443 -12.23 -36.23 -27.53
N ALA A 444 -11.39 -37.26 -27.71
CA ALA A 444 -11.10 -37.90 -28.99
C ALA A 444 -11.92 -39.19 -29.25
N ALA A 445 -12.70 -39.69 -28.29
CA ALA A 445 -13.39 -41.00 -28.41
C ALA A 445 -14.91 -40.92 -28.67
N ARG A 446 -15.45 -39.76 -29.07
CA ARG A 446 -16.89 -39.59 -29.38
C ARG A 446 -17.18 -38.96 -30.74
N ARG A 447 -16.25 -39.08 -31.69
CA ARG A 447 -16.51 -38.85 -33.11
C ARG A 447 -15.86 -39.94 -33.95
N ALA A 448 -16.49 -41.10 -33.96
CA ALA A 448 -16.57 -41.93 -35.15
C ALA A 448 -18.05 -42.37 -35.23
N PRO A 449 -18.78 -42.03 -36.30
CA PRO A 449 -20.05 -42.68 -36.58
C PRO A 449 -19.75 -44.12 -36.99
N ASP A 450 -20.54 -45.05 -36.45
CA ASP A 450 -20.61 -46.43 -36.93
C ASP A 450 -20.95 -46.43 -38.43
N GLU A 451 -20.02 -46.88 -39.26
CA GLU A 451 -20.34 -47.41 -40.59
C GLU A 451 -20.41 -48.94 -40.49
N PRO A 452 -21.56 -49.57 -40.85
CA PRO A 452 -21.64 -51.01 -40.97
C PRO A 452 -21.32 -51.43 -42.42
N CYS A 453 -20.30 -52.27 -42.60
CA CYS A 453 -20.10 -53.06 -43.82
C CYS A 453 -19.73 -54.47 -43.36
N VAL A 454 -20.72 -55.34 -43.13
CA VAL A 454 -21.28 -56.29 -44.12
C VAL A 454 -20.20 -57.25 -44.62
N GLY A 455 -20.26 -58.48 -44.10
CA GLY A 455 -19.52 -59.61 -44.65
C GLY A 455 -20.06 -60.04 -46.01
N GLY A 456 -19.22 -60.74 -46.77
CA GLY A 456 -19.62 -61.35 -48.03
C GLY A 456 -18.45 -61.97 -48.79
N LEU A 457 -18.22 -63.25 -48.49
CA LEU A 457 -17.62 -64.33 -49.31
C LEU A 457 -16.15 -64.24 -49.72
#